data_AF-F0BJK0-F1
#
_entry.id   AF-F0BJK0-F1
#
_cell.length_a   1.000
_cell.length_b   1.000
_cell.length_c   1.000
_cell.angle_alpha   90.00
_cell.angle_beta   90.00
_cell.angle_gamma   90.00
#
_symmetry.space_group_name_H-M   'P 1'
#
loop_
_entity.id
_entity.type
_entity.pdbx_description
1 polymer ?
#
loop_
_entity_poly.entity_id
_entity_poly.type
_entity_poly.pdbx_seq_one_letter_code
_entity_poly.pdbx_strand_id
1 'polypeptide(L)'
;MLMRYASFSLLLLAAVCAAPAAAQTAVNQSHPLASGGRVELENIAGQIRVRGWDRDEVALTGTLGEGQRLEVDASSNRLQFEVIYPRSSRSGKGAQLELRVPRAAMLQVEAVSASVDVDQVDLARLQLKSVSGDVVARGRAKEAQLETVSGTLRSMVSSGRVTLGTVSGQIDAQSGASGIVSAESVSGDIRIGAGQVSQLRSQSVSGSTAVTVAGLAPGGSVSAESVSGTIALGVPRNVSAALNVEVFSGDIRSVAGQVERPEYGPGKSLRATLGGGTAISNWSLTPVRCVSITPTDAENKRATLRWHVGNTSSSTGLQLRERALRSGRHWQWYSLLTRSCRHRCERGRSWW
;
A
#
# COMPACT_ATOMS: atom_id res chain seq x y z
N MET A 1 95.18 1.37 24.63
CA MET A 1 93.83 1.94 24.88
C MET A 1 93.32 2.43 23.53
N LEU A 2 92.62 1.57 22.76
CA LEU A 2 92.21 1.82 21.38
C LEU A 2 90.68 1.77 21.31
N MET A 3 90.10 2.88 20.86
CA MET A 3 88.69 3.14 20.67
C MET A 3 88.23 2.45 19.37
N ARG A 4 87.20 1.59 19.41
CA ARG A 4 86.55 1.04 18.20
C ARG A 4 85.03 1.10 18.32
N TYR A 5 84.46 1.75 17.31
CA TYR A 5 83.06 1.98 16.99
C TYR A 5 82.30 0.67 16.69
N ALA A 6 81.03 0.61 17.07
CA ALA A 6 80.02 -0.28 16.50
C ALA A 6 78.67 0.47 16.54
N SER A 7 78.29 1.17 15.46
CA SER A 7 77.53 0.67 14.30
C SER A 7 76.02 0.66 14.54
N PHE A 8 75.41 1.75 14.06
CA PHE A 8 74.00 1.96 13.75
C PHE A 8 73.34 0.74 13.07
N SER A 9 72.13 0.37 13.51
CA SER A 9 71.18 -0.41 12.71
C SER A 9 69.75 -0.06 13.14
N LEU A 10 69.21 0.97 12.49
CA LEU A 10 67.84 1.45 12.63
C LEU A 10 66.96 0.63 11.66
N LEU A 11 66.33 -0.43 12.16
CA LEU A 11 65.32 -1.21 11.42
C LEU A 11 63.95 -0.55 11.63
N LEU A 12 63.55 0.28 10.68
CA LEU A 12 62.26 0.95 10.65
C LEU A 12 61.18 -0.07 10.26
N LEU A 13 60.51 -0.65 11.27
CA LEU A 13 59.37 -1.55 11.08
C LEU A 13 58.14 -0.70 10.70
N ALA A 14 57.82 -0.62 9.41
CA ALA A 14 56.60 0.00 8.92
C ALA A 14 55.40 -0.86 9.33
N ALA A 15 54.85 -0.61 10.52
CA ALA A 15 53.57 -1.15 10.94
C ALA A 15 52.47 -0.53 10.06
N VAL A 16 52.00 -1.30 9.08
CA VAL A 16 50.78 -1.01 8.34
C VAL A 16 49.64 -1.06 9.35
N CYS A 17 49.21 0.11 9.83
CA CYS A 17 47.98 0.26 10.60
C CYS A 17 46.81 -0.16 9.71
N ALA A 18 46.36 -1.41 9.87
CA ALA A 18 45.02 -1.81 9.46
C ALA A 18 44.04 -1.01 10.33
N ALA A 19 43.48 0.07 9.79
CA ALA A 19 42.43 0.81 10.45
C ALA A 19 41.25 -0.15 10.75
N PRO A 20 40.67 -0.15 11.96
CA PRO A 20 39.50 -0.98 12.24
C PRO A 20 38.36 -0.51 11.34
N ALA A 21 37.89 -1.40 10.47
CA ALA A 21 36.69 -1.16 9.69
C ALA A 21 35.50 -0.96 10.63
N ALA A 22 34.67 0.06 10.34
CA ALA A 22 33.61 0.56 11.20
C ALA A 22 32.66 -0.53 11.74
N ALA A 23 32.28 -0.35 13.01
CA ALA A 23 31.54 -1.25 13.90
C ALA A 23 30.11 -1.58 13.43
N GLN A 24 29.95 -2.65 12.66
CA GLN A 24 28.66 -3.33 12.48
C GLN A 24 28.63 -4.59 13.34
N THR A 25 27.64 -4.72 14.22
CA THR A 25 27.49 -5.88 15.10
C THR A 25 26.66 -6.94 14.38
N ALA A 26 27.23 -8.13 14.15
CA ALA A 26 26.48 -9.24 13.54
C ALA A 26 25.47 -9.83 14.54
N VAL A 27 24.29 -10.18 14.04
CA VAL A 27 23.24 -10.90 14.78
C VAL A 27 23.10 -12.27 14.14
N ASN A 28 23.07 -13.30 14.99
CA ASN A 28 22.77 -14.67 14.61
C ASN A 28 22.18 -15.38 15.84
N GLN A 29 20.86 -15.31 15.98
CA GLN A 29 20.11 -15.87 17.09
C GLN A 29 19.09 -16.86 16.56
N SER A 30 18.89 -17.96 17.27
CA SER A 30 17.83 -18.91 16.97
C SER A 30 17.16 -19.37 18.26
N HIS A 31 15.83 -19.41 18.24
CA HIS A 31 15.01 -19.75 19.39
C HIS A 31 13.92 -20.74 18.97
N PRO A 32 13.67 -21.81 19.74
CA PRO A 32 12.54 -22.69 19.50
C PRO A 32 11.23 -21.91 19.66
N LEU A 33 10.21 -22.26 18.88
CA LEU A 33 8.88 -21.67 19.00
C LEU A 33 7.84 -22.78 18.94
N ALA A 34 6.95 -22.82 19.93
CA ALA A 34 5.81 -23.73 19.89
C ALA A 34 4.92 -23.46 18.66
N SER A 35 4.24 -24.50 18.18
CA SER A 35 3.29 -24.36 17.07
C SER A 35 2.22 -23.31 17.37
N GLY A 36 2.03 -22.36 16.45
CA GLY A 36 1.11 -21.23 16.65
C GLY A 36 1.64 -20.09 17.54
N GLY A 37 2.90 -20.18 17.97
CA GLY A 37 3.56 -19.14 18.77
C GLY A 37 3.64 -17.78 18.06
N ARG A 38 3.84 -16.74 18.86
CA ARG A 38 3.92 -15.35 18.40
C ARG A 38 5.36 -14.88 18.26
N VAL A 39 5.64 -14.24 17.13
CA VAL A 39 6.91 -13.58 16.84
C VAL A 39 6.66 -12.09 16.65
N GLU A 40 7.33 -11.27 17.44
CA GLU A 40 7.25 -9.81 17.42
C GLU A 40 8.64 -9.25 17.08
N LEU A 41 8.71 -8.35 16.09
CA LEU A 41 9.96 -7.68 15.72
C LEU A 41 9.73 -6.18 15.56
N GLU A 42 10.45 -5.39 16.35
CA GLU A 42 10.38 -3.93 16.35
C GLU A 42 11.71 -3.33 15.89
N ASN A 43 11.64 -2.44 14.90
CA ASN A 43 12.83 -1.78 14.38
C ASN A 43 12.55 -0.36 13.89
N ILE A 44 13.44 0.58 14.18
CA ILE A 44 13.25 1.99 13.79
C ILE A 44 13.73 2.25 12.37
N ALA A 45 14.88 1.73 11.95
CA ALA A 45 15.48 2.09 10.66
C ALA A 45 16.20 0.93 9.97
N GLY A 46 16.27 0.97 8.64
CA GLY A 46 16.97 -0.01 7.83
C GLY A 46 16.02 -0.93 7.06
N GLN A 47 16.24 -2.24 7.15
CA GLN A 47 15.44 -3.23 6.43
C GLN A 47 15.15 -4.44 7.30
N ILE A 48 13.93 -4.93 7.20
CA ILE A 48 13.46 -6.18 7.77
C ILE A 48 13.03 -7.06 6.60
N ARG A 49 13.65 -8.23 6.45
CA ARG A 49 13.20 -9.28 5.55
C ARG A 49 12.63 -10.41 6.37
N VAL A 50 11.45 -10.88 6.01
CA VAL A 50 10.86 -12.05 6.64
C VAL A 50 10.65 -13.14 5.60
N ARG A 51 11.03 -14.38 5.97
CA ARG A 51 10.86 -15.58 5.14
C ARG A 51 10.24 -16.71 5.96
N GLY A 52 9.31 -17.45 5.37
CA GLY A 52 8.79 -18.67 5.97
C GLY A 52 9.76 -19.84 5.78
N TRP A 53 9.73 -20.82 6.70
CA TRP A 53 10.48 -22.07 6.56
C TRP A 53 9.84 -23.25 7.30
N ASP A 54 10.41 -24.43 7.08
CA ASP A 54 9.92 -25.72 7.57
C ASP A 54 10.67 -26.19 8.83
N ARG A 55 10.84 -25.30 9.81
CA ARG A 55 11.46 -25.61 11.11
C ARG A 55 10.68 -24.99 12.25
N ASP A 56 10.57 -25.69 13.37
CA ASP A 56 9.88 -25.24 14.60
C ASP A 56 10.76 -24.31 15.46
N GLU A 57 11.52 -23.46 14.79
CA GLU A 57 12.38 -22.46 15.40
C GLU A 57 12.25 -21.15 14.62
N VAL A 58 12.57 -20.05 15.28
CA VAL A 58 12.73 -18.74 14.66
C VAL A 58 14.21 -18.44 14.59
N ALA A 59 14.68 -17.95 13.46
CA ALA A 59 16.06 -17.47 13.32
C ALA A 59 16.08 -16.02 12.91
N LEU A 60 16.85 -15.22 13.63
CA LEU A 60 17.13 -13.83 13.31
C LEU A 60 18.61 -13.69 12.99
N THR A 61 18.91 -13.31 11.76
CA THR A 61 20.27 -13.00 11.30
C THR A 61 20.34 -11.57 10.79
N GLY A 62 21.55 -11.01 10.73
CA GLY A 62 21.70 -9.67 10.17
C GLY A 62 22.86 -8.88 10.75
N THR A 63 22.78 -7.57 10.58
CA THR A 63 23.73 -6.61 11.16
C THR A 63 23.00 -5.44 11.81
N LEU A 64 23.52 -5.04 12.96
CA LEU A 64 23.12 -3.83 13.66
C LEU A 64 24.12 -2.72 13.32
N GLY A 65 23.60 -1.50 13.22
CA GLY A 65 24.40 -0.30 13.08
C GLY A 65 25.16 0.06 14.36
N GLU A 66 26.02 1.07 14.25
CA GLU A 66 26.88 1.51 15.35
C GLU A 66 26.07 1.90 16.59
N GLY A 67 26.44 1.33 17.74
CA GLY A 67 25.81 1.58 19.04
C GLY A 67 24.39 1.01 19.19
N GLN A 68 23.86 0.33 18.18
CA GLN A 68 22.60 -0.41 18.27
C GLN A 68 22.83 -1.73 19.00
N ARG A 69 21.82 -2.19 19.72
CA ARG A 69 21.81 -3.49 20.38
C ARG A 69 20.45 -4.16 20.20
N LEU A 70 20.45 -5.48 20.18
CA LEU A 70 19.24 -6.28 20.10
C LEU A 70 18.84 -6.73 21.51
N GLU A 71 17.62 -6.42 21.93
CA GLU A 71 16.97 -7.05 23.08
C GLU A 71 16.09 -8.20 22.60
N VAL A 72 16.12 -9.30 23.34
CA VAL A 72 15.35 -10.50 23.02
C VAL A 72 14.64 -10.95 24.29
N ASP A 73 13.31 -11.03 24.23
CA ASP A 73 12.48 -11.69 25.24
C ASP A 73 11.92 -12.98 24.63
N ALA A 74 12.40 -14.11 25.16
CA ALA A 74 12.11 -15.43 24.62
C ALA A 74 11.37 -16.29 25.64
N SER A 75 10.19 -16.76 25.25
CA SER A 75 9.40 -17.77 25.93
C SER A 75 8.98 -18.87 24.95
N SER A 76 8.41 -19.97 25.43
CA SER A 76 7.99 -21.08 24.58
C SER A 76 6.93 -20.71 23.53
N ASN A 77 6.11 -19.68 23.79
CA ASN A 77 4.98 -19.31 22.93
C ASN A 77 5.03 -17.86 22.41
N ARG A 78 6.00 -17.07 22.87
CA ARG A 78 6.20 -15.67 22.45
C ARG A 78 7.69 -15.38 22.35
N LEU A 79 8.10 -14.81 21.23
CA LEU A 79 9.46 -14.34 20.98
C LEU A 79 9.40 -12.89 20.50
N GLN A 80 10.00 -11.99 21.25
CA GLN A 80 10.05 -10.57 20.93
C GLN A 80 11.49 -10.15 20.68
N PHE A 81 11.71 -9.45 19.57
CA PHE A 81 12.96 -8.85 19.17
C PHE A 81 12.79 -7.34 19.10
N GLU A 82 13.60 -6.59 19.84
CA GLU A 82 13.58 -5.13 19.81
C GLU A 82 14.98 -4.58 19.52
N VAL A 83 15.10 -3.76 18.48
CA VAL A 83 16.35 -3.06 18.19
C VAL A 83 16.39 -1.75 18.96
N ILE A 84 17.27 -1.68 19.95
CA ILE A 84 17.48 -0.48 20.77
C ILE A 84 18.52 0.43 20.13
N TYR A 85 18.13 1.69 19.92
CA TYR A 85 18.98 2.73 19.32
C TYR A 85 19.60 3.63 20.40
N PRO A 86 20.87 4.05 20.24
CA PRO A 86 21.50 4.97 21.18
C PRO A 86 20.95 6.39 20.98
N ARG A 87 20.83 7.14 22.09
CA ARG A 87 20.25 8.51 22.08
C ARG A 87 20.95 9.49 21.13
N SER A 88 22.22 9.23 20.79
CA SER A 88 23.07 10.09 19.95
C SER A 88 23.00 9.80 18.44
N SER A 89 22.42 8.67 18.01
CA SER A 89 22.44 8.26 16.60
C SER A 89 21.07 8.41 15.95
N ARG A 90 20.78 9.63 15.44
CA ARG A 90 19.61 9.89 14.58
C ARG A 90 19.88 9.69 13.08
N SER A 91 21.15 9.47 12.70
CA SER A 91 21.60 9.39 11.30
C SER A 91 22.46 8.15 10.98
N GLY A 92 22.55 7.19 11.90
CA GLY A 92 23.31 5.96 11.69
C GLY A 92 22.69 5.05 10.63
N LYS A 93 23.51 4.18 10.02
CA LYS A 93 23.03 3.08 9.17
C LYS A 93 22.03 2.24 9.98
N GLY A 94 20.83 2.03 9.45
CA GLY A 94 19.80 1.21 10.10
C GLY A 94 20.17 -0.28 10.18
N ALA A 95 19.42 -1.05 10.97
CA ALA A 95 19.61 -2.49 11.09
C ALA A 95 19.20 -3.21 9.80
N GLN A 96 19.95 -4.22 9.41
CA GLN A 96 19.66 -5.11 8.29
C GLN A 96 19.33 -6.48 8.87
N LEU A 97 18.05 -6.82 8.94
CA LEU A 97 17.57 -8.02 9.64
C LEU A 97 16.88 -8.98 8.67
N GLU A 98 17.20 -10.27 8.78
CA GLU A 98 16.49 -11.37 8.15
C GLU A 98 15.91 -12.28 9.23
N LEU A 99 14.59 -12.35 9.27
CA LEU A 99 13.82 -13.17 10.19
C LEU A 99 13.24 -14.37 9.43
N ARG A 100 13.51 -15.58 9.92
CA ARG A 100 12.90 -16.81 9.43
C ARG A 100 11.90 -17.33 10.45
N VAL A 101 10.67 -17.57 10.00
CA VAL A 101 9.55 -17.92 10.88
C VAL A 101 8.92 -19.26 10.49
N PRO A 102 8.52 -20.09 11.48
CA PRO A 102 7.81 -21.34 11.23
C PRO A 102 6.46 -21.11 10.55
N ARG A 103 5.95 -22.15 9.90
CA ARG A 103 4.57 -22.16 9.43
C ARG A 103 3.58 -22.05 10.58
N ALA A 104 2.40 -21.50 10.28
CA ALA A 104 1.30 -21.28 11.21
C ALA A 104 1.61 -20.37 12.41
N ALA A 105 2.77 -19.71 12.46
CA ALA A 105 3.08 -18.72 13.47
C ALA A 105 2.18 -17.47 13.35
N MET A 106 2.12 -16.70 14.43
CA MET A 106 1.57 -15.34 14.43
C MET A 106 2.73 -14.35 14.35
N LEU A 107 2.83 -13.60 13.25
CA LEU A 107 3.90 -12.62 13.06
C LEU A 107 3.37 -11.20 13.23
N GLN A 108 4.05 -10.41 14.04
CA GLN A 108 3.87 -8.96 14.15
C GLN A 108 5.21 -8.26 13.91
N VAL A 109 5.22 -7.32 12.97
CA VAL A 109 6.40 -6.49 12.68
C VAL A 109 6.00 -5.03 12.78
N GLU A 110 6.72 -4.26 13.58
CA GLU A 110 6.54 -2.83 13.70
C GLU A 110 7.81 -2.10 13.25
N ALA A 111 7.62 -1.17 12.31
CA ALA A 111 8.68 -0.39 11.71
C ALA A 111 8.37 1.10 11.76
N VAL A 112 9.37 1.95 11.95
CA VAL A 112 9.18 3.40 11.86
C VAL A 112 9.62 3.91 10.50
N SER A 113 10.89 3.73 10.16
CA SER A 113 11.54 4.15 8.92
C SER A 113 12.32 3.01 8.28
N ALA A 114 11.97 1.77 8.62
CA ALA A 114 12.52 0.56 8.02
C ALA A 114 11.60 0.01 6.93
N SER A 115 12.18 -0.45 5.83
CA SER A 115 11.43 -1.20 4.82
C SER A 115 11.17 -2.62 5.31
N VAL A 116 9.96 -3.15 5.06
CA VAL A 116 9.54 -4.49 5.47
C VAL A 116 9.21 -5.31 4.22
N ASP A 117 9.97 -6.38 3.96
CA ASP A 117 9.73 -7.32 2.85
C ASP A 117 9.44 -8.72 3.41
N VAL A 118 8.17 -9.13 3.37
CA VAL A 118 7.72 -10.45 3.76
C VAL A 118 7.48 -11.28 2.50
N ASP A 119 8.07 -12.47 2.44
CA ASP A 119 7.92 -13.38 1.29
C ASP A 119 7.92 -14.84 1.72
N GLN A 120 7.31 -15.70 0.89
CA GLN A 120 7.25 -17.15 1.10
C GLN A 120 6.78 -17.58 2.51
N VAL A 121 5.88 -16.80 3.11
CA VAL A 121 5.33 -17.11 4.44
C VAL A 121 4.03 -17.92 4.35
N ASP A 122 3.74 -18.72 5.36
CA ASP A 122 2.47 -19.43 5.56
C ASP A 122 2.07 -19.32 7.04
N LEU A 123 1.25 -18.32 7.38
CA LEU A 123 1.05 -17.86 8.77
C LEU A 123 -0.39 -18.01 9.24
N ALA A 124 -0.58 -18.14 10.55
CA ALA A 124 -1.92 -18.03 11.14
C ALA A 124 -2.40 -16.58 11.13
N ARG A 125 -1.52 -15.63 11.49
CA ARG A 125 -1.80 -14.20 11.45
C ARG A 125 -0.56 -13.44 11.02
N LEU A 126 -0.74 -12.46 10.15
CA LEU A 126 0.29 -11.52 9.71
C LEU A 126 -0.15 -10.10 10.08
N GLN A 127 0.63 -9.41 10.90
CA GLN A 127 0.42 -8.01 11.25
C GLN A 127 1.67 -7.20 10.93
N LEU A 128 1.59 -6.27 9.98
CA LEU A 128 2.69 -5.38 9.64
C LEU A 128 2.25 -3.94 9.87
N LYS A 129 3.00 -3.20 10.68
CA LYS A 129 2.80 -1.78 10.90
C LYS A 129 4.05 -1.01 10.52
N SER A 130 3.87 0.06 9.77
CA SER A 130 4.95 0.98 9.40
C SER A 130 4.52 2.43 9.64
N VAL A 131 5.46 3.34 9.90
CA VAL A 131 5.15 4.78 9.84
C VAL A 131 5.49 5.32 8.45
N SER A 132 6.74 5.18 8.03
CA SER A 132 7.27 5.80 6.81
C SER A 132 7.96 4.83 5.86
N GLY A 133 8.23 3.59 6.30
CA GLY A 133 8.83 2.56 5.46
C GLY A 133 7.83 1.89 4.54
N ASP A 134 8.30 1.45 3.37
CA ASP A 134 7.52 0.63 2.45
C ASP A 134 7.31 -0.78 3.00
N VAL A 135 6.11 -1.31 2.82
CA VAL A 135 5.71 -2.65 3.24
C VAL A 135 5.35 -3.46 2.00
N VAL A 136 6.07 -4.56 1.77
CA VAL A 136 5.76 -5.53 0.73
C VAL A 136 5.48 -6.86 1.40
N ALA A 137 4.31 -7.44 1.15
CA ALA A 137 3.92 -8.72 1.73
C ALA A 137 3.46 -9.71 0.65
N ARG A 138 4.11 -10.87 0.62
CA ARG A 138 3.83 -12.00 -0.27
C ARG A 138 3.78 -13.29 0.54
N GLY A 139 2.83 -14.16 0.21
CA GLY A 139 2.68 -15.46 0.86
C GLY A 139 1.22 -15.78 1.19
N ARG A 140 1.02 -16.56 2.23
CA ARG A 140 -0.29 -17.03 2.71
C ARG A 140 -0.45 -16.66 4.18
N ALA A 141 -1.63 -16.20 4.55
CA ALA A 141 -2.01 -16.03 5.94
C ALA A 141 -3.50 -16.29 6.10
N LYS A 142 -3.96 -16.79 7.26
CA LYS A 142 -5.41 -16.87 7.52
C LYS A 142 -6.02 -15.49 7.72
N GLU A 143 -5.26 -14.59 8.33
CA GLU A 143 -5.61 -13.19 8.56
C GLU A 143 -4.38 -12.30 8.30
N ALA A 144 -4.58 -11.20 7.57
CA ALA A 144 -3.54 -10.23 7.27
C ALA A 144 -4.01 -8.81 7.62
N GLN A 145 -3.27 -8.12 8.49
CA GLN A 145 -3.46 -6.72 8.83
C GLN A 145 -2.20 -5.94 8.47
N LEU A 146 -2.33 -4.99 7.56
CA LEU A 146 -1.20 -4.26 6.99
C LEU A 146 -1.50 -2.77 7.07
N GLU A 147 -0.66 -2.02 7.79
CA GLU A 147 -0.89 -0.60 8.08
C GLU A 147 0.37 0.23 7.85
N THR A 148 0.23 1.41 7.25
CA THR A 148 1.33 2.37 7.11
C THR A 148 0.86 3.80 7.22
N VAL A 149 1.60 4.72 7.85
CA VAL A 149 1.15 6.13 7.90
C VAL A 149 1.35 6.79 6.54
N SER A 150 2.56 6.77 5.98
CA SER A 150 2.91 7.49 4.73
C SER A 150 3.67 6.65 3.71
N GLY A 151 4.00 5.40 4.02
CA GLY A 151 4.74 4.51 3.11
C GLY A 151 3.84 3.87 2.04
N THR A 152 4.45 3.13 1.12
CA THR A 152 3.71 2.31 0.16
C THR A 152 3.45 0.93 0.76
N LEU A 153 2.21 0.47 0.71
CA LEU A 153 1.81 -0.88 1.10
C LEU A 153 1.47 -1.68 -0.16
N ARG A 154 2.25 -2.72 -0.45
CA ARG A 154 1.99 -3.68 -1.54
C ARG A 154 1.68 -5.05 -0.95
N SER A 155 0.48 -5.56 -1.22
CA SER A 155 0.07 -6.88 -0.74
C SER A 155 -0.27 -7.83 -1.89
N MET A 156 0.32 -9.01 -1.82
CA MET A 156 -0.02 -10.20 -2.61
C MET A 156 -0.24 -11.39 -1.68
N VAL A 157 -0.69 -11.13 -0.45
CA VAL A 157 -0.95 -12.17 0.55
C VAL A 157 -2.27 -12.84 0.24
N SER A 158 -2.24 -14.16 0.06
CA SER A 158 -3.44 -14.97 -0.05
C SER A 158 -4.08 -15.13 1.33
N SER A 159 -5.25 -14.53 1.53
CA SER A 159 -5.97 -14.55 2.81
C SER A 159 -7.48 -14.43 2.61
N GLY A 160 -8.24 -15.04 3.53
CA GLY A 160 -9.71 -14.90 3.62
C GLY A 160 -10.16 -13.72 4.48
N ARG A 161 -9.23 -13.07 5.19
CA ARG A 161 -9.46 -11.84 5.95
C ARG A 161 -8.29 -10.89 5.79
N VAL A 162 -8.54 -9.73 5.19
CA VAL A 162 -7.52 -8.72 4.90
C VAL A 162 -7.99 -7.35 5.39
N THR A 163 -7.17 -6.70 6.22
CA THR A 163 -7.35 -5.31 6.65
C THR A 163 -6.16 -4.49 6.20
N LEU A 164 -6.40 -3.41 5.46
CA LEU A 164 -5.38 -2.53 4.90
C LEU A 164 -5.64 -1.09 5.40
N GLY A 165 -4.62 -0.41 5.88
CA GLY A 165 -4.78 0.95 6.41
C GLY A 165 -3.65 1.89 6.00
N THR A 166 -3.99 3.12 5.63
CA THR A 166 -3.00 4.19 5.53
C THR A 166 -3.52 5.57 5.88
N VAL A 167 -2.64 6.52 6.23
CA VAL A 167 -3.03 7.93 6.39
C VAL A 167 -2.81 8.66 5.08
N SER A 168 -1.58 8.73 4.59
CA SER A 168 -1.19 9.47 3.38
C SER A 168 -0.40 8.65 2.35
N GLY A 169 -0.28 7.35 2.58
CA GLY A 169 0.43 6.42 1.71
C GLY A 169 -0.42 5.89 0.55
N GLN A 170 0.12 4.91 -0.16
CA GLN A 170 -0.58 4.18 -1.21
C GLN A 170 -0.80 2.73 -0.80
N ILE A 171 -2.02 2.22 -1.00
CA ILE A 171 -2.36 0.80 -0.83
C ILE A 171 -2.51 0.17 -2.21
N ASP A 172 -1.73 -0.88 -2.47
CA ASP A 172 -1.75 -1.65 -3.71
C ASP A 172 -1.87 -3.15 -3.41
N ALA A 173 -3.09 -3.66 -3.43
CA ALA A 173 -3.43 -5.05 -3.12
C ALA A 173 -4.21 -5.68 -4.28
N GLN A 174 -3.54 -5.94 -5.39
CA GLN A 174 -4.18 -6.35 -6.66
C GLN A 174 -4.62 -7.82 -6.70
N SER A 175 -4.17 -8.66 -5.76
CA SER A 175 -4.51 -10.07 -5.73
C SER A 175 -4.31 -10.69 -4.34
N GLY A 176 -4.81 -11.90 -4.13
CA GLY A 176 -4.64 -12.68 -2.90
C GLY A 176 -5.74 -12.44 -1.85
N ALA A 177 -6.32 -11.25 -1.80
CA ALA A 177 -7.43 -10.95 -0.90
C ALA A 177 -8.74 -11.64 -1.34
N SER A 178 -9.45 -12.27 -0.41
CA SER A 178 -10.74 -12.93 -0.62
C SER A 178 -11.56 -12.91 0.68
N GLY A 179 -12.83 -13.30 0.63
CA GLY A 179 -13.69 -13.34 1.82
C GLY A 179 -14.00 -11.95 2.35
N ILE A 180 -13.38 -11.57 3.47
CA ILE A 180 -13.59 -10.27 4.13
C ILE A 180 -12.40 -9.36 3.87
N VAL A 181 -12.66 -8.22 3.24
CA VAL A 181 -11.65 -7.21 2.90
C VAL A 181 -12.07 -5.85 3.45
N SER A 182 -11.20 -5.22 4.25
CA SER A 182 -11.37 -3.83 4.72
C SER A 182 -10.18 -2.99 4.28
N ALA A 183 -10.41 -1.80 3.75
CA ALA A 183 -9.36 -0.88 3.36
C ALA A 183 -9.69 0.56 3.70
N GLU A 184 -8.78 1.25 4.38
CA GLU A 184 -9.01 2.61 4.90
C GLU A 184 -7.86 3.55 4.52
N SER A 185 -8.20 4.77 4.11
CA SER A 185 -7.24 5.85 3.86
C SER A 185 -7.75 7.22 4.29
N VAL A 186 -6.88 8.15 4.67
CA VAL A 186 -7.27 9.56 4.83
C VAL A 186 -7.02 10.32 3.52
N SER A 187 -5.80 10.30 3.01
CA SER A 187 -5.37 11.03 1.82
C SER A 187 -4.39 10.19 0.99
N GLY A 188 -4.90 9.20 0.27
CA GLY A 188 -4.08 8.23 -0.44
C GLY A 188 -4.84 7.49 -1.52
N ASP A 189 -4.10 6.83 -2.40
CA ASP A 189 -4.68 5.99 -3.44
C ASP A 189 -4.82 4.55 -2.94
N ILE A 190 -6.02 3.99 -3.12
CA ILE A 190 -6.37 2.61 -2.78
C ILE A 190 -6.60 1.85 -4.08
N ARG A 191 -5.82 0.79 -4.33
CA ARG A 191 -6.07 -0.17 -5.42
C ARG A 191 -6.24 -1.57 -4.84
N ILE A 192 -7.41 -2.15 -5.03
CA ILE A 192 -7.75 -3.49 -4.52
C ILE A 192 -8.24 -4.35 -5.68
N GLY A 193 -7.61 -5.50 -5.85
CA GLY A 193 -8.08 -6.60 -6.66
C GLY A 193 -8.35 -7.80 -5.76
N ALA A 194 -9.62 -8.08 -5.52
CA ALA A 194 -10.04 -9.19 -4.66
C ALA A 194 -10.63 -10.33 -5.50
N GLY A 195 -10.50 -11.56 -5.00
CA GLY A 195 -11.15 -12.74 -5.56
C GLY A 195 -12.66 -12.74 -5.30
N GLN A 196 -13.20 -13.88 -4.86
CA GLN A 196 -14.57 -13.93 -4.35
C GLN A 196 -14.63 -13.28 -2.96
N VAL A 197 -15.53 -12.31 -2.77
CA VAL A 197 -15.70 -11.59 -1.51
C VAL A 197 -17.09 -11.82 -0.91
N SER A 198 -17.16 -12.00 0.41
CA SER A 198 -18.40 -11.96 1.19
C SER A 198 -18.66 -10.56 1.74
N GLN A 199 -17.60 -9.81 2.07
CA GLN A 199 -17.72 -8.43 2.51
C GLN A 199 -16.49 -7.65 2.05
N LEU A 200 -16.68 -6.56 1.31
CA LEU A 200 -15.63 -5.60 0.99
C LEU A 200 -16.06 -4.23 1.49
N ARG A 201 -15.27 -3.62 2.37
CA ARG A 201 -15.43 -2.23 2.79
C ARG A 201 -14.20 -1.44 2.40
N SER A 202 -14.40 -0.31 1.72
CA SER A 202 -13.35 0.64 1.44
C SER A 202 -13.79 2.03 1.90
N GLN A 203 -12.96 2.73 2.65
CA GLN A 203 -13.26 4.09 3.12
C GLN A 203 -12.07 5.01 2.85
N SER A 204 -12.35 6.21 2.37
CA SER A 204 -11.34 7.24 2.13
C SER A 204 -11.87 8.63 2.50
N VAL A 205 -11.01 9.58 2.88
CA VAL A 205 -11.44 11.00 2.93
C VAL A 205 -11.17 11.68 1.58
N SER A 206 -9.98 11.46 1.02
CA SER A 206 -9.57 12.00 -0.28
C SER A 206 -8.62 11.04 -0.99
N GLY A 207 -8.52 11.18 -2.32
CA GLY A 207 -7.70 10.30 -3.17
C GLY A 207 -8.53 9.47 -4.15
N SER A 208 -7.89 8.49 -4.80
CA SER A 208 -8.53 7.62 -5.77
C SER A 208 -8.67 6.22 -5.20
N THR A 209 -9.89 5.71 -5.14
CA THR A 209 -10.19 4.33 -4.75
C THR A 209 -10.58 3.55 -6.00
N ALA A 210 -9.82 2.51 -6.33
CA ALA A 210 -10.13 1.57 -7.39
C ALA A 210 -10.27 0.16 -6.81
N VAL A 211 -11.47 -0.39 -6.87
CA VAL A 211 -11.78 -1.72 -6.36
C VAL A 211 -12.23 -2.58 -7.52
N THR A 212 -11.60 -3.74 -7.71
CA THR A 212 -12.03 -4.78 -8.63
C THR A 212 -12.25 -6.06 -7.86
N VAL A 213 -13.41 -6.70 -8.06
CA VAL A 213 -13.73 -7.99 -7.45
C VAL A 213 -13.88 -9.04 -8.54
N ALA A 214 -13.46 -10.28 -8.31
CA ALA A 214 -13.66 -11.39 -9.24
C ALA A 214 -15.03 -12.08 -9.07
N GLY A 215 -15.69 -11.87 -7.94
CA GLY A 215 -17.04 -12.37 -7.68
C GLY A 215 -17.53 -11.99 -6.29
N LEU A 216 -18.85 -12.10 -6.08
CA LEU A 216 -19.47 -11.97 -4.77
C LEU A 216 -19.93 -13.35 -4.30
N ALA A 217 -19.74 -13.64 -3.03
CA ALA A 217 -20.36 -14.79 -2.38
C ALA A 217 -21.89 -14.58 -2.27
N PRO A 218 -22.70 -15.64 -2.10
CA PRO A 218 -24.13 -15.50 -1.83
C PRO A 218 -24.39 -14.61 -0.60
N GLY A 219 -25.22 -13.57 -0.75
CA GLY A 219 -25.45 -12.58 0.30
C GLY A 219 -24.26 -11.64 0.57
N GLY A 220 -23.24 -11.66 -0.29
CA GLY A 220 -22.07 -10.82 -0.14
C GLY A 220 -22.36 -9.34 -0.41
N SER A 221 -21.58 -8.46 0.21
CA SER A 221 -21.71 -7.02 0.07
C SER A 221 -20.38 -6.37 -0.30
N VAL A 222 -20.46 -5.30 -1.07
CA VAL A 222 -19.36 -4.38 -1.33
C VAL A 222 -19.84 -3.02 -0.86
N SER A 223 -18.97 -2.23 -0.26
CA SER A 223 -19.21 -0.84 0.19
C SER A 223 -17.92 -0.05 -0.02
N ALA A 224 -18.02 1.15 -0.57
CA ALA A 224 -16.89 2.00 -0.93
C ALA A 224 -17.29 3.45 -0.73
N GLU A 225 -16.62 4.11 0.21
CA GLU A 225 -17.00 5.39 0.81
C GLU A 225 -15.90 6.44 0.59
N SER A 226 -16.27 7.66 0.17
CA SER A 226 -15.32 8.78 0.07
C SER A 226 -15.98 10.13 0.33
N VAL A 227 -15.22 11.06 0.93
CA VAL A 227 -15.69 12.45 1.22
C VAL A 227 -15.29 13.45 0.13
N SER A 228 -14.16 13.25 -0.54
CA SER A 228 -13.69 14.13 -1.62
C SER A 228 -12.75 13.38 -2.57
N GLY A 229 -13.12 12.14 -2.90
CA GLY A 229 -12.33 11.25 -3.75
C GLY A 229 -13.05 10.83 -5.02
N THR A 230 -12.37 9.98 -5.79
CA THR A 230 -12.94 9.25 -6.93
C THR A 230 -13.04 7.78 -6.57
N ILE A 231 -14.16 7.15 -6.88
CA ILE A 231 -14.36 5.72 -6.67
C ILE A 231 -14.59 5.04 -8.01
N ALA A 232 -13.73 4.09 -8.35
CA ALA A 232 -13.89 3.20 -9.48
C ALA A 232 -14.18 1.78 -8.96
N LEU A 233 -15.29 1.19 -9.41
CA LEU A 233 -15.69 -0.15 -9.03
C LEU A 233 -15.78 -1.04 -10.29
N GLY A 234 -15.00 -2.11 -10.30
CA GLY A 234 -15.01 -3.17 -11.30
C GLY A 234 -15.67 -4.43 -10.75
N VAL A 235 -16.73 -4.87 -11.40
CA VAL A 235 -17.48 -6.09 -11.05
C VAL A 235 -17.69 -6.89 -12.34
N PRO A 236 -17.61 -8.23 -12.31
CA PRO A 236 -17.79 -9.04 -13.49
C PRO A 236 -19.28 -9.15 -13.85
N ARG A 237 -19.57 -9.36 -15.14
CA ARG A 237 -20.93 -9.34 -15.72
C ARG A 237 -21.87 -10.42 -15.13
N ASN A 238 -21.31 -11.46 -14.53
CA ASN A 238 -22.05 -12.57 -13.95
C ASN A 238 -22.53 -12.32 -12.51
N VAL A 239 -22.16 -11.19 -11.89
CA VAL A 239 -22.62 -10.85 -10.53
C VAL A 239 -24.06 -10.39 -10.58
N SER A 240 -24.90 -11.03 -9.78
CA SER A 240 -26.27 -10.59 -9.51
C SER A 240 -26.30 -9.79 -8.22
N ALA A 241 -26.41 -8.46 -8.34
CA ALA A 241 -26.42 -7.55 -7.21
C ALA A 241 -27.30 -6.34 -7.52
N ALA A 242 -28.04 -5.86 -6.54
CA ALA A 242 -28.50 -4.49 -6.57
C ALA A 242 -27.27 -3.57 -6.48
N LEU A 243 -27.45 -2.35 -6.93
CA LEU A 243 -26.45 -1.32 -6.90
C LEU A 243 -27.18 -0.07 -6.45
N ASN A 244 -26.79 0.46 -5.30
CA ASN A 244 -27.16 1.82 -4.92
C ASN A 244 -25.89 2.66 -4.99
N VAL A 245 -25.99 3.86 -5.56
CA VAL A 245 -24.89 4.81 -5.63
C VAL A 245 -25.47 6.16 -5.27
N GLU A 246 -24.88 6.79 -4.26
CA GLU A 246 -25.25 8.13 -3.84
C GLU A 246 -24.02 9.03 -3.93
N VAL A 247 -24.22 10.20 -4.54
CA VAL A 247 -23.18 11.21 -4.69
C VAL A 247 -23.77 12.55 -4.32
N PHE A 248 -23.24 13.18 -3.27
CA PHE A 248 -23.65 14.53 -2.88
C PHE A 248 -23.17 15.62 -3.86
N SER A 249 -21.91 15.53 -4.32
CA SER A 249 -21.35 16.46 -5.31
C SER A 249 -20.38 15.75 -6.27
N GLY A 250 -20.77 15.65 -7.55
CA GLY A 250 -19.97 14.94 -8.55
C GLY A 250 -20.79 14.38 -9.72
N ASP A 251 -20.17 13.52 -10.52
CA ASP A 251 -20.81 12.79 -11.63
C ASP A 251 -20.86 11.28 -11.37
N ILE A 252 -21.96 10.66 -11.77
CA ILE A 252 -22.08 9.19 -11.79
C ILE A 252 -21.98 8.76 -13.25
N ARG A 253 -21.03 7.86 -13.54
CA ARG A 253 -20.91 7.18 -14.83
C ARG A 253 -21.08 5.69 -14.57
N SER A 254 -22.25 5.18 -14.95
CA SER A 254 -22.57 3.76 -14.82
C SER A 254 -22.92 3.19 -16.19
N VAL A 255 -22.48 1.96 -16.45
CA VAL A 255 -22.94 1.16 -17.60
C VAL A 255 -24.30 0.49 -17.35
N ALA A 256 -24.84 0.61 -16.13
CA ALA A 256 -26.10 0.00 -15.72
C ALA A 256 -27.00 0.99 -14.97
N GLY A 257 -28.29 0.97 -15.26
CA GLY A 257 -29.30 1.85 -14.67
C GLY A 257 -29.31 3.26 -15.27
N GLN A 258 -30.28 4.06 -14.84
CA GLN A 258 -30.38 5.49 -15.16
C GLN A 258 -29.98 6.30 -13.93
N VAL A 259 -29.29 7.43 -14.15
CA VAL A 259 -28.92 8.34 -13.06
C VAL A 259 -30.11 9.25 -12.77
N GLU A 260 -30.67 9.13 -11.57
CA GLU A 260 -31.73 9.99 -11.08
C GLU A 260 -31.14 11.30 -10.55
N ARG A 261 -31.82 12.40 -10.85
CA ARG A 261 -31.50 13.72 -10.33
C ARG A 261 -32.74 14.26 -9.62
N PRO A 262 -32.66 14.64 -8.34
CA PRO A 262 -33.81 15.23 -7.66
C PRO A 262 -34.17 16.57 -8.30
N GLU A 263 -35.47 16.88 -8.30
CA GLU A 263 -36.01 18.13 -8.86
C GLU A 263 -35.51 19.37 -8.09
N TYR A 264 -35.22 19.19 -6.79
CA TYR A 264 -34.67 20.20 -5.90
C TYR A 264 -33.56 19.62 -5.01
N GLY A 265 -32.45 20.34 -4.83
CA GLY A 265 -31.33 19.97 -3.95
C GLY A 265 -30.09 19.41 -4.67
N PRO A 266 -28.89 19.49 -4.05
CA PRO A 266 -27.67 18.93 -4.64
C PRO A 266 -27.63 17.40 -4.46
N GLY A 267 -27.20 16.70 -5.50
CA GLY A 267 -26.93 15.27 -5.44
C GLY A 267 -27.36 14.51 -6.68
N LYS A 268 -26.82 13.30 -6.84
CA LYS A 268 -27.21 12.33 -7.87
C LYS A 268 -27.31 10.97 -7.20
N SER A 269 -28.31 10.21 -7.58
CA SER A 269 -28.47 8.82 -7.12
C SER A 269 -28.62 7.89 -8.31
N LEU A 270 -28.18 6.64 -8.15
CA LEU A 270 -28.41 5.59 -9.12
C LEU A 270 -28.79 4.32 -8.37
N ARG A 271 -29.97 3.81 -8.69
CA ARG A 271 -30.40 2.48 -8.29
C ARG A 271 -30.50 1.61 -9.53
N ALA A 272 -29.81 0.49 -9.51
CA ALA A 272 -29.81 -0.47 -10.60
C ALA A 272 -29.76 -1.90 -10.05
N THR A 273 -30.15 -2.85 -10.89
CA THR A 273 -29.97 -4.26 -10.63
C THR A 273 -29.09 -4.82 -11.72
N LEU A 274 -27.96 -5.42 -11.33
CA LEU A 274 -27.06 -6.14 -12.21
C LEU A 274 -27.50 -7.61 -12.23
N GLY A 275 -27.58 -8.22 -13.42
CA GLY A 275 -27.95 -9.63 -13.60
C GLY A 275 -29.45 -9.93 -13.40
N GLY A 276 -29.75 -11.11 -12.83
CA GLY A 276 -31.11 -11.64 -12.65
C GLY A 276 -31.84 -11.16 -11.39
N GLY A 277 -31.22 -10.28 -10.60
CA GLY A 277 -31.86 -9.57 -9.48
C GLY A 277 -32.43 -10.42 -8.35
N THR A 278 -31.61 -10.78 -7.36
CA THR A 278 -32.11 -11.23 -6.04
C THR A 278 -31.34 -10.71 -4.83
N ALA A 279 -30.28 -9.91 -4.99
CA ALA A 279 -29.54 -9.36 -3.85
C ALA A 279 -29.77 -7.85 -3.73
N ILE A 280 -30.11 -7.39 -2.52
CA ILE A 280 -30.34 -5.98 -2.17
C ILE A 280 -29.01 -5.38 -1.72
N SER A 281 -28.76 -4.13 -2.08
CA SER A 281 -27.46 -3.47 -1.98
C SER A 281 -27.76 -2.02 -1.67
N ASN A 282 -27.51 -1.66 -0.42
CA ASN A 282 -27.87 -0.37 0.15
C ASN A 282 -26.58 0.44 0.33
N TRP A 283 -26.57 1.67 -0.17
CA TRP A 283 -25.39 2.53 -0.17
C TRP A 283 -25.83 3.97 0.07
N SER A 284 -25.32 4.60 1.13
CA SER A 284 -25.52 6.02 1.41
C SER A 284 -24.20 6.72 1.58
N LEU A 285 -23.85 7.70 0.73
CA LEU A 285 -22.57 8.40 0.82
C LEU A 285 -22.53 9.85 0.33
N THR A 286 -21.97 10.67 1.20
CA THR A 286 -21.60 12.07 1.07
C THR A 286 -20.07 12.19 0.95
N PRO A 287 -19.51 13.17 0.21
CA PRO A 287 -19.55 13.42 -1.24
C PRO A 287 -18.44 12.70 -2.07
N VAL A 288 -18.73 12.22 -3.29
CA VAL A 288 -17.74 11.62 -4.20
C VAL A 288 -17.70 12.38 -5.53
N ARG A 289 -16.53 12.82 -6.02
CA ARG A 289 -16.42 13.64 -7.26
C ARG A 289 -16.84 12.89 -8.52
N CYS A 290 -16.52 11.59 -8.61
CA CYS A 290 -16.93 10.74 -9.72
C CYS A 290 -17.04 9.29 -9.24
N VAL A 291 -18.12 8.61 -9.62
CA VAL A 291 -18.24 7.15 -9.52
C VAL A 291 -18.22 6.59 -10.92
N SER A 292 -17.21 5.79 -11.27
CA SER A 292 -17.14 5.07 -12.54
C SER A 292 -17.28 3.58 -12.31
N ILE A 293 -18.30 2.97 -12.89
CA ILE A 293 -18.49 1.53 -12.85
C ILE A 293 -18.19 0.98 -14.23
N THR A 294 -17.13 0.18 -14.33
CA THR A 294 -16.68 -0.41 -15.59
C THR A 294 -16.69 -1.93 -15.49
N PRO A 295 -17.27 -2.66 -16.46
CA PRO A 295 -17.21 -4.11 -16.47
C PRO A 295 -15.75 -4.57 -16.70
N THR A 296 -15.32 -5.55 -15.91
CA THR A 296 -14.02 -6.20 -16.09
C THR A 296 -14.25 -7.46 -16.93
N ASP A 297 -13.84 -7.47 -18.20
CA ASP A 297 -13.90 -8.69 -19.02
C ASP A 297 -12.84 -9.69 -18.53
N ALA A 298 -13.29 -10.92 -18.27
CA ALA A 298 -12.42 -12.08 -18.16
C ALA A 298 -12.11 -12.55 -19.59
N GLU A 299 -10.84 -12.81 -19.85
CA GLU A 299 -10.24 -13.10 -21.15
C GLU A 299 -9.92 -11.89 -22.03
N ASN A 300 -8.61 -11.69 -22.15
CA ASN A 300 -7.91 -10.94 -23.17
C ASN A 300 -7.61 -9.46 -22.92
N LYS A 301 -6.35 -9.14 -23.24
CA LYS A 301 -5.61 -7.91 -22.93
C LYS A 301 -6.23 -6.71 -23.65
N ARG A 302 -6.18 -5.55 -22.96
CA ARG A 302 -6.37 -4.14 -23.40
C ARG A 302 -7.75 -3.54 -23.11
N ALA A 303 -7.81 -2.75 -22.03
CA ALA A 303 -8.65 -1.56 -21.99
C ALA A 303 -7.72 -0.34 -21.97
N THR A 304 -7.39 0.16 -23.17
CA THR A 304 -6.73 1.46 -23.35
C THR A 304 -7.80 2.54 -23.19
N LEU A 305 -7.97 3.11 -22.01
CA LEU A 305 -8.66 4.39 -21.87
C LEU A 305 -7.62 5.50 -21.81
N ARG A 306 -7.23 5.92 -23.01
CA ARG A 306 -6.55 7.19 -23.28
C ARG A 306 -7.57 8.31 -22.97
N TRP A 307 -7.20 9.41 -22.33
CA TRP A 307 -7.44 10.75 -22.92
C TRP A 307 -6.77 11.92 -22.19
N HIS A 308 -6.53 12.96 -23.00
CA HIS A 308 -5.76 14.19 -22.80
C HIS A 308 -6.68 15.39 -22.46
N VAL A 309 -6.23 16.22 -21.52
CA VAL A 309 -6.31 17.69 -21.35
C VAL A 309 -7.59 18.48 -21.72
N GLY A 310 -8.04 19.27 -20.73
CA GLY A 310 -8.13 20.74 -20.86
C GLY A 310 -9.53 21.32 -20.95
N ASN A 311 -9.83 22.29 -20.09
CA ASN A 311 -10.71 23.38 -20.50
C ASN A 311 -10.45 24.66 -19.71
N THR A 312 -10.06 25.72 -20.42
CA THR A 312 -10.27 27.11 -19.99
C THR A 312 -11.02 27.84 -21.08
N SER A 313 -12.15 28.42 -20.64
CA SER A 313 -12.79 29.68 -21.03
C SER A 313 -13.39 29.90 -22.43
N SER A 314 -14.66 30.33 -22.33
CA SER A 314 -15.34 31.44 -23.04
C SER A 314 -15.78 31.30 -24.50
N SER A 315 -17.11 31.42 -24.65
CA SER A 315 -17.90 32.11 -25.69
C SER A 315 -17.26 32.43 -27.05
N THR A 316 -17.93 32.04 -28.13
CA THR A 316 -18.69 32.92 -29.07
C THR A 316 -19.12 32.05 -30.26
N GLY A 317 -20.34 32.28 -30.77
CA GLY A 317 -20.92 31.47 -31.85
C GLY A 317 -20.30 31.71 -33.23
N LEU A 318 -20.46 30.73 -34.11
CA LEU A 318 -20.77 30.89 -35.53
C LEU A 318 -21.05 29.52 -36.15
N GLN A 319 -22.12 29.46 -36.95
CA GLN A 319 -22.45 28.32 -37.81
C GLN A 319 -21.36 28.09 -38.87
N LEU A 320 -21.11 26.83 -39.25
CA LEU A 320 -21.19 26.37 -40.65
C LEU A 320 -20.88 24.86 -40.78
N ARG A 321 -21.44 24.30 -41.85
CA ARG A 321 -21.60 22.89 -42.22
C ARG A 321 -20.32 22.17 -42.67
N GLU A 322 -20.41 20.84 -42.54
CA GLU A 322 -20.00 19.75 -43.45
C GLU A 322 -18.55 19.56 -43.97
N ARG A 323 -18.17 18.27 -43.90
CA ARG A 323 -17.31 17.43 -44.77
C ARG A 323 -15.92 16.98 -44.25
N ALA A 324 -15.90 15.66 -44.10
CA ALA A 324 -14.84 14.65 -44.08
C ALA A 324 -13.56 14.90 -44.91
N LEU A 325 -12.40 14.43 -44.40
CA LEU A 325 -11.59 13.32 -44.96
C LEU A 325 -10.21 13.12 -44.27
N ARG A 326 -9.97 11.86 -43.86
CA ARG A 326 -8.75 11.00 -43.91
C ARG A 326 -7.30 11.50 -43.64
N SER A 327 -6.60 10.62 -42.86
CA SER A 327 -5.16 10.21 -42.88
C SER A 327 -4.15 11.16 -42.21
N GLY A 328 -3.07 10.78 -41.50
CA GLY A 328 -2.43 9.51 -41.10
C GLY A 328 -0.96 9.81 -40.67
N ARG A 329 -0.35 9.00 -39.76
CA ARG A 329 1.10 8.94 -39.35
C ARG A 329 1.62 10.10 -38.44
N HIS A 330 2.61 10.04 -37.53
CA HIS A 330 3.44 9.05 -36.79
C HIS A 330 4.30 9.84 -35.73
N TRP A 331 4.66 9.22 -34.59
CA TRP A 331 5.90 9.36 -33.74
C TRP A 331 6.23 10.56 -32.75
N GLN A 332 6.63 10.15 -31.52
CA GLN A 332 7.70 10.60 -30.55
C GLN A 332 7.55 11.72 -29.45
N TRP A 333 7.81 11.28 -28.19
CA TRP A 333 8.47 11.82 -26.96
C TRP A 333 8.63 13.33 -26.63
N TYR A 334 8.38 13.76 -25.36
CA TYR A 334 9.37 14.10 -24.28
C TYR A 334 8.69 14.69 -23.01
N SER A 335 9.48 14.84 -21.94
CA SER A 335 9.19 15.09 -20.51
C SER A 335 9.13 16.56 -20.05
N LEU A 336 8.88 16.77 -18.73
CA LEU A 336 9.42 17.81 -17.80
C LEU A 336 8.48 18.88 -17.16
N LEU A 337 8.64 19.00 -15.83
CA LEU A 337 8.69 20.20 -14.95
C LEU A 337 7.46 20.69 -14.12
N THR A 338 7.56 20.36 -12.83
CA THR A 338 7.44 21.17 -11.58
C THR A 338 7.14 22.68 -11.57
N ARG A 339 6.50 23.08 -10.43
CA ARG A 339 6.71 24.26 -9.53
C ARG A 339 5.68 25.42 -9.53
N SER A 340 5.08 25.60 -8.33
CA SER A 340 5.12 26.82 -7.48
C SER A 340 3.96 27.85 -7.47
N CYS A 341 3.75 28.38 -6.25
CA CYS A 341 3.06 29.62 -5.80
C CYS A 341 1.52 29.63 -5.83
N ARG A 342 0.77 29.74 -4.71
CA ARG A 342 0.77 30.67 -3.55
C ARG A 342 0.70 32.14 -3.96
N HIS A 343 -0.52 32.72 -4.06
CA HIS A 343 -0.86 34.01 -3.46
C HIS A 343 -2.34 34.41 -3.63
N ARG A 344 -2.89 34.93 -2.51
CA ARG A 344 -3.77 36.12 -2.42
C ARG A 344 -5.29 35.92 -2.51
N CYS A 345 -5.88 35.81 -1.32
CA CYS A 345 -7.19 36.36 -0.97
C CYS A 345 -7.21 37.88 -1.23
N GLU A 346 -8.22 38.36 -1.93
CA GLU A 346 -8.72 39.73 -1.76
C GLU A 346 -10.21 39.83 -2.17
N ARG A 347 -11.04 40.07 -1.15
CA ARG A 347 -12.31 40.83 -1.12
C ARG A 347 -13.13 40.89 -2.42
N GLY A 348 -14.30 40.25 -2.39
CA GLY A 348 -15.43 40.58 -3.25
C GLY A 348 -16.70 40.74 -2.40
N ARG A 349 -17.02 41.98 -2.03
CA ARG A 349 -18.37 42.34 -1.53
C ARG A 349 -19.33 42.30 -2.73
N SER A 350 -20.52 41.80 -2.45
CA SER A 350 -21.75 41.94 -3.25
C SER A 350 -21.92 43.34 -3.82
N TRP A 351 -22.44 43.46 -5.05
CA TRP A 351 -23.56 44.32 -5.47
C TRP A 351 -23.78 44.11 -6.99
N TRP A 352 -25.00 43.69 -7.34
CA TRP A 352 -25.64 43.52 -8.67
C TRP A 352 -25.16 42.39 -9.60
#